data_AF-A0A3D3V8V3-F1
#
_entry.id   AF-A0A3D3V8V3-F1
#
_cell.length_a   1.000
_cell.length_b   1.000
_cell.length_c   1.000
_cell.angle_alpha   90.00
_cell.angle_beta   90.00
_cell.angle_gamma   90.00
#
_symmetry.space_group_name_H-M   'P 1'
#
loop_
_entity.id
_entity.type
_entity.pdbx_description
1 polymer ?
#
loop_
_entity_poly.entity_id
_entity_poly.type
_entity_poly.pdbx_seq_one_letter_code
_entity_poly.pdbx_strand_id
1 'polypeptide(L)'
;MSPRREPIEPVLVSRYFEAFVELLVAERGASANTVSAYGRDLEDAARFLGVTADSRMGVLDGASTDDLRGYLKHLESRGMSARTSARRLSTLRQFYRFLCADGLRADDPSAILESPRQGRPLPKILSEDDVNS
;
A
#
# COMPACT_ATOMS: atom_id res chain seq x y z
N MET A 1 -9.53 1.73 -29.23
CA MET A 1 -8.09 1.52 -29.00
C MET A 1 -7.83 1.88 -27.54
N SER A 2 -7.79 0.91 -26.63
CA SER A 2 -7.44 1.22 -25.23
C SER A 2 -5.97 1.64 -25.20
N PRO A 3 -5.61 2.78 -24.59
CA PRO A 3 -4.21 3.15 -24.46
C PRO A 3 -3.48 1.99 -23.76
N ARG A 4 -2.33 1.58 -24.31
CA ARG A 4 -1.42 0.68 -23.58
C ARG A 4 -1.11 1.40 -22.27
N ARG A 5 -1.50 0.82 -21.14
CA ARG A 5 -1.12 1.35 -19.83
C ARG A 5 0.38 1.17 -19.71
N GLU A 6 1.12 2.27 -19.73
CA GLU A 6 2.55 2.25 -19.44
C GLU A 6 2.77 1.83 -17.97
N PRO A 7 3.88 1.12 -17.68
CA PRO A 7 4.28 0.85 -16.31
C PRO A 7 4.41 2.16 -15.53
N ILE A 8 3.96 2.18 -14.27
CA ILE A 8 4.18 3.34 -13.40
C ILE A 8 5.41 3.01 -12.58
N GLU A 9 6.50 3.73 -12.82
CA GLU A 9 7.73 3.52 -12.07
C GLU A 9 7.46 3.72 -10.56
N PRO A 10 7.95 2.84 -9.67
CA PRO A 10 7.72 2.95 -8.22
C PRO A 10 8.17 4.29 -7.61
N VAL A 11 9.16 4.96 -8.20
CA VAL A 11 9.57 6.32 -7.79
C VAL A 11 8.48 7.37 -8.05
N LEU A 12 7.60 7.14 -9.04
CA LEU A 12 6.45 8.02 -9.32
C LEU A 12 5.29 7.77 -8.34
N VAL A 13 5.22 6.57 -7.78
CA VAL A 13 4.18 6.15 -6.82
C VAL A 13 4.32 6.89 -5.50
N SER A 14 5.55 6.98 -4.99
CA SER A 14 5.88 7.62 -3.72
C SER A 14 7.18 8.39 -3.86
N ARG A 15 7.20 9.63 -3.34
CA ARG A 15 8.45 10.41 -3.27
C ARG A 15 9.49 9.80 -2.34
N TYR A 16 9.07 8.87 -1.49
CA TYR A 16 9.91 8.24 -0.47
C TYR A 16 10.30 6.81 -0.84
N PHE A 17 10.01 6.36 -2.07
CA PHE A 17 10.28 4.99 -2.49
C PHE A 17 11.78 4.64 -2.42
N GLU A 18 12.66 5.55 -2.85
CA GLU A 18 14.11 5.31 -2.82
C GLU A 18 14.63 5.14 -1.39
N ALA A 19 14.29 6.07 -0.49
CA ALA A 19 14.64 5.98 0.93
C ALA A 19 14.07 4.71 1.60
N PHE A 20 12.84 4.33 1.25
CA PHE A 20 12.24 3.08 1.72
C PHE A 20 13.04 1.85 1.25
N VAL A 21 13.52 1.84 0.01
CA VAL A 21 14.36 0.76 -0.53
C VAL A 21 15.71 0.72 0.17
N GLU A 22 16.34 1.86 0.41
CA GLU A 22 17.59 1.95 1.16
C GLU A 22 17.44 1.34 2.55
N LEU A 23 16.37 1.68 3.28
CA LEU A 23 16.04 1.08 4.57
C LEU A 23 15.89 -0.45 4.47
N LEU A 24 15.10 -0.93 3.50
CA LEU A 24 14.87 -2.37 3.31
C LEU A 24 16.18 -3.13 3.06
N VAL A 25 17.09 -2.57 2.27
CA VAL A 25 18.37 -3.20 1.95
C VAL A 25 19.32 -3.12 3.14
N ALA A 26 19.52 -1.92 3.70
CA ALA A 26 20.52 -1.65 4.73
C ALA A 26 20.18 -2.31 6.07
N GLU A 27 18.92 -2.24 6.50
CA GLU A 27 18.53 -2.72 7.83
C GLU A 27 17.99 -4.15 7.82
N ARG A 28 17.35 -4.57 6.72
CA ARG A 28 16.63 -5.84 6.66
C ARG A 28 17.25 -6.87 5.71
N GLY A 29 18.36 -6.53 5.07
CA GLY A 29 19.03 -7.40 4.10
C GLY A 29 18.10 -7.83 2.97
N ALA A 30 17.17 -6.95 2.55
CA ALA A 30 16.19 -7.28 1.53
C ALA A 30 16.88 -7.60 0.20
N SER A 31 16.56 -8.77 -0.37
CA SER A 31 17.02 -9.14 -1.71
C SER A 31 16.42 -8.24 -2.79
N ALA A 32 17.04 -8.17 -3.97
CA ALA A 32 16.47 -7.48 -5.13
C ALA A 32 15.06 -7.97 -5.48
N ASN A 33 14.79 -9.27 -5.32
CA ASN A 33 13.46 -9.85 -5.51
C ASN A 33 12.44 -9.33 -4.49
N THR A 34 12.88 -9.14 -3.24
CA THR A 34 12.08 -8.54 -2.19
C THR A 34 11.75 -7.11 -2.56
N VAL A 35 12.75 -6.27 -2.87
CA VAL A 35 12.54 -4.87 -3.28
C VAL A 35 11.59 -4.77 -4.48
N SER A 36 11.81 -5.57 -5.52
CA SER A 36 10.92 -5.63 -6.70
C SER A 36 9.49 -6.04 -6.35
N ALA A 37 9.29 -6.94 -5.37
CA ALA A 37 7.97 -7.31 -4.92
C ALA A 37 7.24 -6.15 -4.20
N TYR A 38 7.96 -5.35 -3.41
CA TYR A 38 7.38 -4.16 -2.76
C TYR A 38 7.04 -3.09 -3.79
N GLY A 39 7.94 -2.80 -4.73
CA GLY A 39 7.68 -1.83 -5.81
C GLY A 39 6.40 -2.17 -6.58
N ARG A 40 6.26 -3.43 -7.03
CA ARG A 40 5.05 -3.89 -7.76
C ARG A 40 3.77 -3.80 -6.93
N ASP A 41 3.85 -4.08 -5.63
CA ASP A 41 2.69 -4.02 -4.76
C ASP A 41 2.24 -2.57 -4.50
N LEU A 42 3.18 -1.66 -4.27
CA LEU A 42 2.91 -0.23 -4.12
C LEU A 42 2.38 0.38 -5.41
N GLU A 43 2.95 0.01 -6.56
CA GLU A 43 2.50 0.45 -7.88
C GLU A 43 1.04 0.06 -8.16
N ASP A 44 0.66 -1.17 -7.85
CA ASP A 44 -0.71 -1.63 -8.03
C ASP A 44 -1.69 -0.92 -7.10
N ALA A 45 -1.30 -0.63 -5.85
CA ALA A 45 -2.09 0.21 -4.96
C ALA A 45 -2.25 1.63 -5.52
N ALA A 46 -1.17 2.25 -6.00
CA ALA A 46 -1.24 3.57 -6.65
C ALA A 46 -2.14 3.58 -7.89
N ARG A 47 -2.07 2.54 -8.74
CA ARG A 47 -2.97 2.41 -9.88
C ARG A 47 -4.43 2.34 -9.46
N PHE A 48 -4.73 1.66 -8.37
CA PHE A 48 -6.09 1.63 -7.82
C PHE A 48 -6.55 3.02 -7.38
N LEU A 49 -5.66 3.82 -6.79
CA LEU A 49 -5.92 5.23 -6.42
C LEU A 49 -5.99 6.18 -7.62
N GLY A 50 -5.94 5.65 -8.86
CA GLY A 50 -6.03 6.44 -10.07
C GLY A 50 -4.73 7.11 -10.49
N VAL A 51 -3.59 6.74 -9.90
CA VAL A 51 -2.28 7.23 -10.35
C VAL A 51 -2.02 6.76 -11.77
N THR A 52 -1.54 7.70 -12.59
CA THR A 52 -1.10 7.53 -13.98
C THR A 52 0.33 8.06 -14.13
N ALA A 53 0.96 7.84 -15.29
CA ALA A 53 2.28 8.40 -15.59
C ALA A 53 2.32 9.94 -15.51
N ASP A 54 1.19 10.61 -15.79
CA ASP A 54 1.06 12.07 -15.72
C ASP A 54 0.65 12.58 -14.32
N SER A 55 0.45 11.69 -13.36
CA SER A 55 0.03 12.07 -12.01
C SER A 55 1.16 12.73 -11.24
N ARG A 56 0.79 13.62 -10.31
CA ARG A 56 1.75 14.17 -9.36
C ARG A 56 2.26 13.08 -8.42
N MET A 57 3.55 13.12 -8.12
CA MET A 57 4.19 12.18 -7.18
C MET A 57 3.56 12.24 -5.78
N GLY A 58 3.47 11.09 -5.13
CA GLY A 58 3.12 10.99 -3.72
C GLY A 58 1.63 10.92 -3.40
N VAL A 59 0.79 10.53 -4.37
CA VAL A 59 -0.61 10.19 -4.10
C VAL A 59 -0.70 9.08 -3.06
N LEU A 60 0.19 8.07 -3.14
CA LEU A 60 0.21 6.99 -2.15
C LEU A 60 0.67 7.49 -0.77
N ASP A 61 1.58 8.45 -0.70
CA ASP A 61 2.09 9.01 0.56
C ASP A 61 0.95 9.57 1.44
N GLY A 62 -0.05 10.18 0.78
CA GLY A 62 -1.21 10.84 1.41
C GLY A 62 -2.48 9.99 1.47
N ALA A 63 -2.45 8.71 1.07
CA ALA A 63 -3.68 7.91 1.03
C ALA A 63 -4.27 7.69 2.44
N SER A 64 -5.60 7.71 2.54
CA SER A 64 -6.34 7.51 3.78
C SER A 64 -6.57 6.03 4.10
N THR A 65 -7.02 5.73 5.31
CA THR A 65 -7.47 4.38 5.68
C THR A 65 -8.59 3.87 4.77
N ASP A 66 -9.48 4.75 4.32
CA ASP A 66 -10.59 4.36 3.43
C ASP A 66 -10.13 4.07 2.01
N ASP A 67 -9.12 4.78 1.52
CA ASP A 67 -8.46 4.49 0.24
C ASP A 67 -7.84 3.08 0.24
N LEU A 68 -7.10 2.76 1.31
CA LEU A 68 -6.48 1.45 1.47
C LEU A 68 -7.52 0.34 1.67
N ARG A 69 -8.61 0.61 2.38
CA ARG A 69 -9.74 -0.33 2.51
C ARG A 69 -10.41 -0.57 1.16
N GLY A 70 -10.62 0.49 0.38
CA GLY A 70 -11.12 0.42 -0.99
C GLY A 70 -10.23 -0.47 -1.85
N TYR A 71 -8.92 -0.32 -1.72
CA TYR A 71 -7.94 -1.14 -2.42
C TYR A 71 -8.05 -2.63 -2.05
N LEU A 72 -8.13 -2.96 -0.75
CA LEU A 72 -8.28 -4.35 -0.33
C LEU A 72 -9.60 -4.99 -0.83
N LYS A 73 -10.70 -4.22 -0.82
CA LYS A 73 -11.98 -4.66 -1.41
C LYS A 73 -11.86 -4.87 -2.92
N HIS A 74 -11.11 -4.01 -3.61
CA HIS A 74 -10.85 -4.16 -5.04
C HIS A 74 -10.07 -5.45 -5.34
N LEU A 75 -9.06 -5.79 -4.53
CA LEU A 75 -8.34 -7.06 -4.68
C LEU A 75 -9.28 -8.26 -4.54
N GLU A 76 -10.17 -8.23 -3.54
CA GLU A 76 -11.19 -9.26 -3.33
C GLU A 76 -12.15 -9.36 -4.52
N SER A 77 -12.68 -8.24 -5.00
CA SER A 77 -13.61 -8.22 -6.15
C SER A 77 -12.96 -8.70 -7.46
N ARG A 78 -11.62 -8.64 -7.54
CA ARG A 78 -10.83 -9.16 -8.67
C ARG A 78 -10.49 -10.66 -8.52
N GLY A 79 -10.97 -11.32 -7.46
CA GLY A 79 -10.69 -12.73 -7.20
C GLY A 79 -9.24 -13.00 -6.76
N MET A 80 -8.53 -12.00 -6.25
CA MET A 80 -7.17 -12.20 -5.75
C MET A 80 -7.18 -13.14 -4.54
N SER A 81 -6.19 -14.03 -4.48
CA SER A 81 -6.06 -14.95 -3.35
C SER A 81 -5.85 -14.19 -2.03
N ALA A 82 -6.34 -14.76 -0.92
CA ALA A 82 -6.10 -14.22 0.42
C ALA A 82 -4.59 -14.03 0.69
N ARG A 83 -3.73 -14.91 0.17
CA ARG A 83 -2.28 -14.80 0.25
C ARG A 83 -1.76 -13.54 -0.46
N THR A 84 -2.26 -13.26 -1.66
CA THR A 84 -1.89 -12.07 -2.43
C THR A 84 -2.31 -10.80 -1.71
N SER A 85 -3.55 -10.75 -1.22
CA SER A 85 -4.07 -9.60 -0.47
C SER A 85 -3.31 -9.37 0.83
N ALA A 86 -2.99 -10.43 1.57
CA ALA A 86 -2.19 -10.34 2.79
C ALA A 86 -0.76 -9.85 2.50
N ARG A 87 -0.12 -10.30 1.42
CA ARG A 87 1.20 -9.82 0.99
C ARG A 87 1.16 -8.32 0.68
N ARG A 88 0.20 -7.87 -0.12
CA ARG A 88 0.04 -6.45 -0.48
C ARG A 88 -0.25 -5.57 0.74
N LEU A 89 -1.10 -6.02 1.68
CA LEU A 89 -1.32 -5.32 2.95
C LEU A 89 -0.05 -5.26 3.80
N SER A 90 0.75 -6.33 3.83
CA SER A 90 2.04 -6.32 4.53
C SER A 90 3.03 -5.31 3.93
N THR A 91 3.05 -5.16 2.60
CA THR A 91 3.84 -4.12 1.94
C THR A 91 3.36 -2.72 2.33
N LEU A 92 2.05 -2.45 2.28
CA LEU A 92 1.48 -1.16 2.69
C LEU A 92 1.84 -0.84 4.15
N ARG A 93 1.66 -1.79 5.07
CA ARG A 93 2.02 -1.62 6.49
C ARG A 93 3.48 -1.27 6.69
N GLN A 94 4.38 -1.91 5.98
CA GLN A 94 5.80 -1.60 6.11
C GLN A 94 6.15 -0.24 5.54
N PHE A 95 5.53 0.15 4.43
CA PHE A 95 5.69 1.48 3.86
C PHE A 95 5.19 2.58 4.79
N TYR A 96 3.95 2.50 5.30
CA TYR A 96 3.41 3.54 6.20
C TYR A 96 4.12 3.60 7.55
N ARG A 97 4.56 2.46 8.10
CA ARG A 97 5.40 2.46 9.31
C ARG A 97 6.74 3.15 9.08
N PHE A 98 7.35 2.98 7.91
CA PHE A 98 8.54 3.72 7.54
C PHE A 98 8.26 5.23 7.49
N LEU A 99 7.18 5.65 6.82
CA LEU A 99 6.81 7.08 6.78
C LEU A 99 6.59 7.66 8.19
N CYS A 100 5.96 6.90 9.09
CA CYS A 100 5.76 7.33 10.47
C CYS A 100 7.07 7.39 11.26
N ALA A 101 7.93 6.38 11.11
CA ALA A 101 9.21 6.30 11.82
C ALA A 101 10.15 7.47 11.45
N ASP A 102 10.13 7.88 10.17
CA ASP A 102 10.94 8.98 9.65
C ASP A 102 10.28 10.36 9.81
N GLY A 103 9.11 10.44 10.48
CA GLY A 103 8.37 11.69 10.68
C GLY A 103 7.79 12.30 9.40
N LEU A 104 7.72 11.52 8.32
CA LEU A 104 7.18 11.92 7.01
C LEU A 104 5.65 11.90 6.98
N ARG A 105 5.05 11.17 7.93
CA ARG A 105 3.60 11.11 8.14
C ARG A 105 3.30 10.98 9.64
N ALA A 106 2.18 11.58 10.08
CA ALA A 106 1.79 11.60 11.50
C ALA A 106 0.94 10.38 11.94
N ASP A 107 0.32 9.69 10.99
CA ASP A 107 -0.60 8.57 11.19
C ASP A 107 -0.25 7.36 10.32
N ASP A 108 -0.55 6.15 10.82
CA ASP A 108 -0.46 4.91 10.03
C ASP A 108 -1.86 4.51 9.52
N PRO A 109 -2.24 4.84 8.26
CA PRO A 109 -3.56 4.53 7.70
C PRO A 109 -3.79 3.02 7.50
N SER A 110 -2.77 2.19 7.67
CA SER A 110 -2.85 0.74 7.51
C SER A 110 -3.02 -0.01 8.83
N ALA A 111 -2.90 0.69 9.97
CA ALA A 111 -2.84 0.09 11.30
C ALA A 111 -4.09 -0.74 11.64
N ILE A 112 -5.28 -0.20 11.33
CA ILE A 112 -6.58 -0.83 11.65
C ILE A 112 -7.13 -1.74 10.56
N LEU A 113 -6.39 -1.92 9.45
CA LEU A 113 -6.84 -2.75 8.34
C LEU A 113 -6.56 -4.22 8.62
N GLU A 114 -7.55 -5.08 8.41
CA GLU A 114 -7.38 -6.52 8.49
C GLU A 114 -7.21 -7.14 7.09
N SER A 115 -6.41 -8.19 6.98
CA SER A 115 -6.36 -8.99 5.75
C SER A 115 -7.67 -9.75 5.57
N PRO A 116 -8.18 -9.89 4.33
CA PRO A 116 -9.27 -10.82 4.06
C PRO A 116 -8.87 -12.23 4.50
N ARG A 117 -9.69 -12.86 5.36
CA ARG A 117 -9.55 -14.29 5.68
C ARG A 117 -10.30 -15.09 4.63
N GLN A 118 -9.83 -16.29 4.29
CA GLN A 118 -10.55 -17.15 3.34
C GLN A 118 -12.01 -17.33 3.81
N GLY A 119 -12.96 -16.89 2.98
CA GLY A 119 -14.40 -17.01 3.24
C GLY A 119 -15.02 -15.97 4.17
N ARG A 120 -14.29 -14.92 4.61
CA ARG A 120 -14.88 -13.84 5.43
C ARG A 120 -14.59 -12.47 4.80
N PRO A 121 -15.63 -11.67 4.47
CA PRO A 121 -15.44 -10.34 3.92
C PRO A 121 -14.71 -9.45 4.93
N LEU A 122 -13.99 -8.45 4.41
CA LEU A 122 -13.29 -7.45 5.23
C LEU A 122 -14.24 -6.85 6.28
N PRO A 123 -13.79 -6.69 7.55
CA PRO A 123 -14.59 -6.02 8.57
C PRO A 123 -15.00 -4.62 8.08
N LYS A 124 -16.30 -4.32 8.15
CA LYS A 124 -16.76 -2.93 8.20
C LYS A 124 -16.23 -2.38 9.53
N ILE A 125 -15.54 -1.24 9.44
CA ILE A 125 -14.80 -0.58 10.52
C ILE A 125 -15.45 -0.77 11.90
N LEU A 126 -14.66 -1.18 12.90
CA LEU A 126 -14.76 -0.60 14.24
C LEU A 126 -14.35 0.86 14.05
N SER A 127 -15.31 1.74 13.76
CA SER A 127 -15.04 3.18 13.73
C SER A 127 -14.33 3.55 15.03
N GLU A 128 -13.36 4.46 14.93
CA GLU A 128 -12.58 5.00 16.05
C GLU A 128 -13.45 5.87 16.98
N ASP A 129 -14.54 5.30 17.51
CA ASP A 129 -15.41 5.92 18.51
C ASP A 129 -15.18 5.32 19.91
N ASP A 130 -14.23 4.39 20.06
CA ASP A 130 -14.03 3.62 21.31
C ASP A 130 -12.63 3.78 21.91
N VAL A 131 -12.12 5.02 21.93
CA VAL A 131 -10.96 5.38 22.75
C VAL A 131 -11.29 6.60 23.60
N ASN A 132 -12.36 6.50 24.41
CA ASN A 132 -12.48 7.30 25.63
C ASN A 132 -13.41 6.60 26.64
N SER A 133 -12.81 5.87 27.59
CA SER A 133 -13.40 5.53 28.89
C SER A 133 -12.29 5.36 29.91
#